data_AF-A0A9W7AHD9-F1
#
_entry.id   AF-A0A9W7AHD9-F1
#
_cell.length_a   1.000
_cell.length_b   1.000
_cell.length_c   1.000
_cell.angle_alpha   90.00
_cell.angle_beta   90.00
_cell.angle_gamma   90.00
#
_symmetry.space_group_name_H-M   'P 1'
#
loop_
_entity.id
_entity.type
_entity.pdbx_description
1 polymer ?
#
loop_
_entity_poly.entity_id
_entity_poly.type
_entity_poly.pdbx_seq_one_letter_code
_entity_poly.pdbx_strand_id
1 'polypeptide(L)'
;MTFDTPNIPLTLATSPEYSLGAHTIICVDVMWGQGEQSFCKNELADWVLRGLESGDYAVRVTLHSVDPSKREMVALTPDGHIDPNDIVVVETAYRHFTVDLGDASIPPKFQITWPRNKERVVMPSDGGVEVSFRVTPPIEKGLDVVFEGNVCLTWGGVEDLSGASFVCGDAGSSVLALPNVKAGRNVVTGVLVDTTGKIISDEHATSSNAFFVEEIADSSGLVLEVGREGGDSFVYNSDYCGGKDETINVVVISARTIDRYEEAMTMLKSLLFNWNRGGVGGRFKYIKFHLVLDEGGVKFFKEALLAQDIANVCYEIYNFEQVCGVGTTTFLEDYGFELSAHYSGKAGYCRLFLSPVINANDFIAIESDQLFFEDVNLLFEEFADMPESVLVAAPEMYQHWYRGRPYNGDNDGGRMDINGNNNADDGGGVGLEQGDDWHGYGYIGGIMAFRSSKMKEQGWENFWRSALKSYIESSSEESWAPRLNDQDVFNAVFTVEPKLAGNFDCSWNLQYHAYMNTARICAEGELNCEESRRQNIFVCRKRPRVVHFMAGSYKSGGLYYSAFWDSFKKMDLGLIKLGLGLGLGTER
;
A
#
# COMPACT_ATOMS: atom_id res chain seq x y z
N MET A 1 -9.83 -30.65 30.60
CA MET A 1 -10.32 -29.26 30.57
C MET A 1 -10.13 -28.78 29.16
N THR A 2 -11.19 -28.82 28.36
CA THR A 2 -11.25 -28.22 27.04
C THR A 2 -11.50 -26.73 27.27
N PHE A 3 -10.48 -25.92 27.00
CA PHE A 3 -10.63 -24.49 26.93
C PHE A 3 -11.02 -24.18 25.50
N ASP A 4 -12.26 -23.77 25.34
CA ASP A 4 -12.87 -23.33 24.10
C ASP A 4 -13.31 -21.89 24.36
N THR A 5 -12.44 -20.93 24.07
CA THR A 5 -12.81 -19.51 24.01
C THR A 5 -11.88 -18.75 23.07
N PRO A 6 -12.38 -17.73 22.32
CA PRO A 6 -13.80 -17.51 22.00
C PRO A 6 -14.06 -16.91 20.60
N ASN A 7 -15.13 -17.40 19.96
CA ASN A 7 -15.97 -16.52 19.15
C ASN A 7 -16.73 -15.61 20.12
N ILE A 8 -16.37 -14.32 20.25
CA ILE A 8 -17.25 -13.35 20.95
C ILE A 8 -18.40 -12.99 20.00
N PRO A 9 -19.65 -13.37 20.30
CA PRO A 9 -20.80 -12.89 19.55
C PRO A 9 -21.04 -11.42 19.90
N LEU A 10 -20.91 -10.50 18.93
CA LEU A 10 -21.52 -9.18 19.09
C LEU A 10 -23.00 -9.30 18.74
N THR A 11 -23.87 -9.11 19.74
CA THR A 11 -25.31 -9.03 19.56
C THR A 11 -25.75 -7.59 19.39
N LEU A 12 -26.23 -7.22 18.20
CA LEU A 12 -26.87 -5.91 17.99
C LEU A 12 -28.35 -6.01 18.33
N ALA A 13 -28.69 -5.69 19.57
CA ALA A 13 -30.07 -5.64 20.05
C ALA A 13 -30.75 -4.35 19.54
N THR A 14 -31.90 -4.50 18.90
CA THR A 14 -32.71 -3.38 18.42
C THR A 14 -33.84 -3.12 19.42
N SER A 15 -33.97 -1.89 19.90
CA SER A 15 -34.98 -1.52 20.90
C SER A 15 -35.46 -0.08 20.68
N PRO A 16 -36.77 0.18 20.83
CA PRO A 16 -37.86 -0.76 21.09
C PRO A 16 -38.23 -1.60 19.85
N GLU A 17 -38.97 -2.70 20.04
CA GLU A 17 -39.57 -3.51 18.98
C GLU A 17 -40.53 -2.66 18.11
N TYR A 18 -39.99 -1.97 17.11
CA TYR A 18 -40.78 -1.31 16.08
C TYR A 18 -40.92 -2.24 14.88
N SER A 19 -42.13 -2.43 14.35
CA SER A 19 -42.27 -3.07 13.04
C SER A 19 -41.69 -2.14 11.98
N LEU A 20 -40.61 -2.55 11.32
CA LEU A 20 -40.14 -1.87 10.11
C LEU A 20 -41.24 -1.89 9.06
N GLY A 21 -41.39 -0.78 8.33
CA GLY A 21 -42.30 -0.74 7.19
C GLY A 21 -41.82 -1.71 6.11
N ALA A 22 -42.74 -2.18 5.26
CA ALA A 22 -42.42 -3.12 4.16
C ALA A 22 -41.39 -2.60 3.14
N HIS A 23 -40.94 -1.35 3.27
CA HIS A 23 -40.04 -0.64 2.37
C HIS A 23 -38.84 -0.01 3.10
N THR A 24 -38.54 -0.49 4.31
CA THR A 24 -37.35 -0.06 5.06
C THR A 24 -36.38 -1.21 5.20
N ILE A 25 -35.11 -0.95 4.91
CA ILE A 25 -34.01 -1.91 5.06
C ILE A 25 -33.03 -1.33 6.06
N ILE A 26 -32.57 -2.15 6.99
CA ILE A 26 -31.46 -1.78 7.87
C ILE A 26 -30.22 -2.52 7.40
N CYS A 27 -29.17 -1.77 7.15
CA CYS A 27 -27.84 -2.26 6.90
C CYS A 27 -26.96 -2.00 8.12
N VAL A 28 -26.24 -3.02 8.54
CA VAL A 28 -25.23 -2.97 9.60
C VAL A 28 -23.89 -3.22 8.93
N ASP A 29 -23.04 -2.20 8.91
CA ASP A 29 -21.66 -2.30 8.45
C ASP A 29 -20.74 -2.40 9.67
N VAL A 30 -20.04 -3.51 9.77
CA VAL A 30 -19.03 -3.76 10.81
C VAL A 30 -17.69 -3.50 10.18
N MET A 31 -17.01 -2.48 10.68
CA MET A 31 -15.80 -1.94 10.09
C MET A 31 -14.64 -2.12 11.07
N TRP A 32 -13.49 -2.53 10.55
CA TRP A 32 -12.24 -2.65 11.29
C TRP A 32 -11.09 -2.12 10.45
N GLY A 33 -9.90 -2.05 11.04
CA GLY A 33 -8.72 -1.45 10.41
C GLY A 33 -8.43 -1.97 9.00
N GLN A 34 -8.76 -3.22 8.63
CA GLN A 34 -8.43 -3.77 7.30
C GLN A 34 -9.64 -4.11 6.43
N GLY A 35 -10.86 -3.81 6.87
CA GLY A 35 -12.05 -4.26 6.14
C GLY A 35 -13.35 -3.69 6.66
N GLU A 36 -14.40 -4.06 5.96
CA GLU A 36 -15.79 -3.74 6.28
C GLU A 36 -16.64 -4.91 5.83
N GLN A 37 -17.58 -5.29 6.67
CA GLN A 37 -18.55 -6.33 6.36
C GLN A 37 -19.95 -5.77 6.58
N SER A 38 -20.70 -5.72 5.48
CA SER A 38 -22.07 -5.21 5.45
C SER A 38 -23.08 -6.33 5.55
N PHE A 39 -24.10 -6.11 6.37
CA PHE A 39 -25.20 -7.03 6.57
C PHE A 39 -26.53 -6.28 6.49
N CYS A 40 -27.38 -6.60 5.51
CA CYS A 40 -28.66 -5.90 5.33
C CYS A 40 -29.85 -6.84 5.51
N LYS A 41 -30.89 -6.39 6.22
CA LYS A 41 -32.17 -7.09 6.39
C LYS A 41 -33.34 -6.11 6.34
N ASN A 42 -34.50 -6.63 5.97
CA ASN A 42 -35.79 -5.93 6.00
C ASN A 42 -36.60 -6.22 7.28
N GLU A 43 -35.95 -6.77 8.31
CA GLU A 43 -36.54 -7.09 9.60
C GLU A 43 -35.59 -6.72 10.74
N LEU A 44 -36.15 -6.32 11.89
CA LEU A 44 -35.39 -6.15 13.13
C LEU A 44 -35.19 -7.53 13.75
N ALA A 45 -33.98 -8.05 13.66
CA ALA A 45 -33.55 -9.26 14.33
C ALA A 45 -32.19 -9.03 14.99
N ASP A 46 -31.90 -9.79 16.05
CA ASP A 46 -30.57 -9.81 16.63
C ASP A 46 -29.55 -10.28 15.60
N TRP A 47 -28.45 -9.55 15.50
CA TRP A 47 -27.32 -9.89 14.65
C TRP A 47 -26.24 -10.51 15.50
N VAL A 48 -25.69 -11.66 15.10
CA VAL A 48 -24.56 -12.29 15.80
C VAL A 48 -23.36 -12.31 14.87
N LEU A 49 -22.36 -11.51 15.21
CA LEU A 49 -21.07 -11.47 14.51
C LEU A 49 -20.09 -12.37 15.24
N ARG A 50 -19.38 -13.23 14.52
CA ARG A 50 -18.38 -14.16 15.07
C ARG A 50 -16.99 -13.80 14.52
N GLY A 51 -15.94 -14.21 15.22
CA GLY A 51 -14.55 -13.98 14.80
C GLY A 51 -14.03 -12.56 15.03
N LEU A 52 -14.61 -11.80 15.96
CA LEU A 52 -14.06 -10.49 16.36
C LEU A 52 -12.72 -10.70 17.10
N GLU A 53 -11.73 -9.89 16.76
CA GLU A 53 -10.36 -9.92 17.28
C GLU A 53 -10.15 -8.81 18.31
N SER A 54 -9.04 -8.80 19.04
CA SER A 54 -8.68 -7.60 19.79
C SER A 54 -8.45 -6.44 18.82
N GLY A 55 -9.09 -5.30 19.06
CA GLY A 55 -8.96 -4.14 18.21
C GLY A 55 -10.18 -3.24 18.26
N ASP A 56 -10.06 -2.11 17.55
CA ASP A 56 -11.11 -1.13 17.46
C ASP A 56 -12.04 -1.45 16.29
N TYR A 57 -13.33 -1.52 16.61
CA TYR A 57 -14.40 -1.75 15.66
C TYR A 57 -15.35 -0.56 15.65
N ALA A 58 -15.91 -0.31 14.48
CA ALA A 58 -17.02 0.61 14.29
C ALA A 58 -18.20 -0.13 13.67
N VAL A 59 -19.37 -0.01 14.27
CA VAL A 59 -20.63 -0.44 13.67
C VAL A 59 -21.33 0.80 13.14
N ARG A 60 -21.57 0.83 11.83
CA ARG A 60 -22.47 1.77 11.19
C ARG A 60 -23.80 1.07 10.94
N VAL A 61 -24.88 1.64 11.45
CA VAL A 61 -26.24 1.16 11.20
C VAL A 61 -26.94 2.19 10.33
N THR A 62 -27.25 1.80 9.11
CA THR A 62 -27.90 2.65 8.11
C THR A 62 -29.32 2.18 7.88
N LEU A 63 -30.29 3.05 8.14
CA LEU A 63 -31.69 2.84 7.77
C LEU A 63 -31.88 3.38 6.35
N HIS A 64 -32.29 2.50 5.45
CA HIS A 64 -32.67 2.82 4.09
C HIS A 64 -34.19 2.76 3.94
N SER A 65 -34.74 3.60 3.05
CA SER A 65 -36.09 3.46 2.53
C SER A 65 -36.06 3.32 1.02
N VAL A 66 -36.87 2.41 0.49
CA VAL A 66 -37.08 2.29 -0.96
C VAL A 66 -37.75 3.57 -1.46
N ASP A 67 -37.20 4.15 -2.52
CA ASP A 67 -37.76 5.34 -3.16
C ASP A 67 -39.27 5.16 -3.40
N PRO A 68 -40.14 6.06 -2.88
CA PRO A 68 -41.58 5.98 -3.06
C PRO A 68 -42.03 5.82 -4.51
N SER A 69 -41.26 6.34 -5.47
CA SER A 69 -41.53 6.27 -6.90
C SER A 69 -41.22 4.90 -7.55
N LYS A 70 -40.50 4.01 -6.84
CA LYS A 70 -40.05 2.70 -7.32
C LYS A 70 -40.63 1.50 -6.52
N ARG A 71 -41.59 1.75 -5.62
CA ARG A 71 -42.15 0.77 -4.66
C ARG A 71 -42.73 -0.52 -5.26
N GLU A 72 -43.08 -0.54 -6.55
CA GLU A 72 -43.62 -1.75 -7.21
C GLU A 72 -42.54 -2.63 -7.88
N MET A 73 -41.26 -2.22 -7.94
CA MET A 73 -40.24 -2.90 -8.74
C MET A 73 -39.02 -3.45 -7.97
N VAL A 74 -38.91 -3.21 -6.66
CA VAL A 74 -37.74 -3.69 -5.90
C VAL A 74 -37.91 -5.16 -5.52
N ALA A 75 -37.51 -6.05 -6.43
CA ALA A 75 -37.24 -7.44 -6.11
C ALA A 75 -35.85 -7.54 -5.49
N LEU A 76 -35.73 -8.21 -4.33
CA LEU A 76 -34.43 -8.63 -3.81
C LEU A 76 -33.74 -9.46 -4.90
N THR A 77 -32.46 -9.19 -5.17
CA THR A 77 -31.69 -10.12 -6.01
C THR A 77 -31.64 -11.49 -5.31
N PRO A 78 -31.40 -12.60 -6.05
CA PRO A 78 -31.30 -13.94 -5.46
C PRO A 78 -30.28 -14.06 -4.31
N ASP A 79 -29.37 -13.10 -4.22
CA ASP A 79 -28.27 -13.03 -3.26
C ASP A 79 -28.61 -12.15 -2.03
N GLY A 80 -29.82 -11.57 -1.99
CA GLY A 80 -30.29 -10.68 -0.93
C GLY A 80 -29.81 -9.22 -1.05
N HIS A 81 -29.21 -8.84 -2.17
CA HIS A 81 -28.76 -7.46 -2.40
C HIS A 81 -29.86 -6.63 -3.10
N ILE A 82 -29.89 -5.33 -2.80
CA ILE A 82 -30.78 -4.34 -3.43
C ILE A 82 -29.90 -3.40 -4.25
N ASP A 83 -30.36 -3.00 -5.43
CA ASP A 83 -29.63 -2.02 -6.25
C ASP A 83 -29.40 -0.73 -5.43
N PRO A 84 -28.15 -0.30 -5.22
CA PRO A 84 -27.83 0.90 -4.46
C PRO A 84 -28.52 2.18 -4.98
N ASN A 85 -28.95 2.19 -6.25
CA ASN A 85 -29.65 3.32 -6.88
C ASN A 85 -31.15 3.38 -6.57
N ASP A 86 -31.70 2.38 -5.87
CA ASP A 86 -33.13 2.26 -5.58
C ASP A 86 -33.48 2.52 -4.09
N ILE A 87 -32.47 2.82 -3.28
CA ILE A 87 -32.60 3.06 -1.84
C ILE A 87 -32.13 4.47 -1.47
N VAL A 88 -32.87 5.12 -0.59
CA VAL A 88 -32.51 6.42 0.00
C VAL A 88 -32.12 6.20 1.45
N VAL A 89 -30.96 6.73 1.86
CA VAL A 89 -30.55 6.74 3.27
C VAL A 89 -31.51 7.65 4.05
N VAL A 90 -32.18 7.08 5.05
CA VAL A 90 -33.08 7.79 5.95
C VAL A 90 -32.30 8.31 7.16
N GLU A 91 -31.49 7.45 7.75
CA GLU A 91 -30.74 7.76 8.97
C GLU A 91 -29.51 6.84 9.07
N THR A 92 -28.44 7.35 9.67
CA THR A 92 -27.22 6.58 9.93
C THR A 92 -26.81 6.80 11.39
N ALA A 93 -26.51 5.71 12.10
CA ALA A 93 -26.02 5.74 13.47
C ALA A 93 -24.69 4.98 13.57
N TYR A 94 -23.78 5.49 14.41
CA TYR A 94 -22.46 4.89 14.63
C TYR A 94 -22.28 4.45 16.08
N ARG A 95 -21.63 3.31 16.28
CA ARG A 95 -21.15 2.86 17.59
C ARG A 95 -19.75 2.30 17.47
N HIS A 96 -18.85 2.84 18.28
CA HIS A 96 -17.50 2.32 18.45
C HIS A 96 -17.48 1.36 19.63
N PHE A 97 -16.73 0.29 19.46
CA PHE A 97 -16.41 -0.60 20.57
C PHE A 97 -15.02 -1.17 20.33
N THR A 98 -14.26 -1.26 21.42
CA THR A 98 -12.97 -1.96 21.43
C THR A 98 -13.24 -3.35 21.95
N VAL A 99 -12.76 -4.35 21.23
CA VAL A 99 -12.66 -5.70 21.74
C VAL A 99 -11.26 -5.82 22.35
N ASP A 100 -11.20 -6.15 23.63
CA ASP A 100 -9.95 -6.50 24.31
C ASP A 100 -10.08 -7.93 24.82
N LEU A 101 -9.39 -8.85 24.16
CA LEU A 101 -9.37 -10.27 24.56
C LEU A 101 -8.34 -10.55 25.67
N GLY A 102 -7.54 -9.56 26.09
CA GLY A 102 -6.44 -9.70 27.06
C GLY A 102 -5.26 -10.54 26.56
N ASP A 103 -4.19 -10.60 27.37
CA ASP A 103 -2.97 -11.41 27.12
C ASP A 103 -3.16 -12.94 27.30
N ALA A 104 -4.37 -13.37 27.69
CA ALA A 104 -4.65 -14.77 27.96
C ALA A 104 -4.95 -15.54 26.66
N SER A 105 -3.95 -16.29 26.19
CA SER A 105 -4.08 -17.39 25.22
C SER A 105 -4.86 -17.07 23.94
N ILE A 106 -4.51 -15.97 23.25
CA ILE A 106 -4.92 -15.84 21.84
C ILE A 106 -4.20 -16.96 21.08
N PRO A 107 -4.91 -17.93 20.48
CA PRO A 107 -4.27 -18.96 19.70
C PRO A 107 -3.45 -18.32 18.57
N PRO A 108 -2.24 -18.82 18.28
CA PRO A 108 -1.40 -18.22 17.27
C PRO A 108 -2.12 -18.27 15.93
N LYS A 109 -2.30 -17.09 15.33
CA LYS A 109 -2.91 -16.89 14.03
C LYS A 109 -1.88 -17.04 12.96
N PHE A 110 -2.21 -17.71 11.86
CA PHE A 110 -1.37 -17.79 10.68
C PHE A 110 -2.12 -17.19 9.49
N GLN A 111 -1.50 -16.23 8.83
CA GLN A 111 -2.08 -15.56 7.66
C GLN A 111 -1.08 -15.52 6.51
N ILE A 112 -1.47 -16.05 5.35
CA ILE A 112 -0.71 -15.86 4.11
C ILE A 112 -0.97 -14.45 3.59
N THR A 113 0.07 -13.63 3.54
CA THR A 113 0.01 -12.24 3.05
C THR A 113 0.35 -12.14 1.56
N TRP A 114 1.11 -13.10 1.03
CA TRP A 114 1.38 -13.25 -0.40
C TRP A 114 1.62 -14.72 -0.78
N PRO A 115 1.18 -15.20 -1.96
CA PRO A 115 0.32 -14.52 -2.92
C PRO A 115 -1.10 -14.29 -2.36
N ARG A 116 -1.77 -13.22 -2.80
CA ARG A 116 -3.15 -12.93 -2.39
C ARG A 116 -4.14 -13.82 -3.15
N ASN A 117 -5.37 -13.88 -2.64
CA ASN A 117 -6.45 -14.54 -3.37
C ASN A 117 -6.67 -13.90 -4.76
N LYS A 118 -6.69 -14.76 -5.78
CA LYS A 118 -6.81 -14.44 -7.21
C LYS A 118 -5.62 -13.67 -7.79
N GLU A 119 -4.50 -13.58 -7.07
CA GLU A 119 -3.29 -12.92 -7.60
C GLU A 119 -2.77 -13.68 -8.83
N ARG A 120 -2.37 -12.93 -9.87
CA ARG A 120 -1.79 -13.49 -11.10
C ARG A 120 -0.28 -13.34 -11.10
N VAL A 121 0.40 -14.38 -10.62
CA VAL A 121 1.86 -14.46 -10.51
C VAL A 121 2.45 -14.81 -11.86
N VAL A 122 3.52 -14.11 -12.24
CA VAL A 122 4.33 -14.49 -13.40
C VAL A 122 5.25 -15.64 -12.99
N MET A 123 5.29 -16.72 -13.77
CA MET A 123 6.18 -17.84 -13.50
C MET A 123 7.65 -17.38 -13.54
N PRO A 124 8.40 -17.48 -12.42
CA PRO A 124 9.82 -17.16 -12.42
C PRO A 124 10.62 -18.21 -13.19
N SER A 125 11.78 -17.83 -13.72
CA SER A 125 12.62 -18.71 -14.55
C SER A 125 13.14 -19.95 -13.82
N ASP A 126 13.20 -19.92 -12.48
CA ASP A 126 13.59 -21.04 -11.62
C ASP A 126 12.40 -21.95 -11.23
N GLY A 127 11.18 -21.59 -11.63
CA GLY A 127 9.94 -22.33 -11.32
C GLY A 127 9.48 -22.24 -9.86
N GLY A 128 10.07 -21.35 -9.06
CA GLY A 128 9.72 -21.12 -7.65
C GLY A 128 8.68 -20.02 -7.47
N VAL A 129 7.84 -20.09 -6.44
CA VAL A 129 6.96 -18.98 -6.01
C VAL A 129 7.17 -18.75 -4.53
N GLU A 130 7.57 -17.55 -4.12
CA GLU A 130 7.67 -17.19 -2.71
C GLU A 130 6.26 -17.19 -2.04
N VAL A 131 6.20 -17.35 -0.73
CA VAL A 131 4.96 -17.22 0.04
C VAL A 131 5.33 -16.44 1.29
N SER A 132 4.77 -15.25 1.42
CA SER A 132 4.91 -14.43 2.61
C SER A 132 3.74 -14.69 3.54
N PHE A 133 4.02 -14.73 4.84
CA PHE A 133 3.01 -15.00 5.85
C PHE A 133 3.36 -14.30 7.16
N ARG A 134 2.34 -14.12 8.00
CA ARG A 134 2.44 -13.53 9.32
C ARG A 134 1.88 -14.52 10.35
N VAL A 135 2.59 -14.63 11.46
CA VAL A 135 2.06 -15.27 12.68
C VAL A 135 1.69 -14.18 13.70
N THR A 136 0.54 -14.28 14.36
CA THR A 136 0.08 -13.29 15.36
C THR A 136 -0.42 -13.97 16.63
N PRO A 137 0.04 -13.58 17.84
CA PRO A 137 1.03 -12.53 18.11
C PRO A 137 2.40 -12.83 17.49
N PRO A 138 3.19 -11.80 17.14
CA PRO A 138 4.53 -12.00 16.59
C PRO A 138 5.37 -12.81 17.58
N ILE A 139 6.18 -13.73 17.07
CA ILE A 139 7.04 -14.60 17.86
C ILE A 139 8.27 -13.78 18.29
N GLU A 140 8.07 -12.83 19.20
CA GLU A 140 9.18 -12.05 19.76
C GLU A 140 9.82 -12.84 20.91
N LYS A 141 11.12 -13.12 20.80
CA LYS A 141 11.93 -13.58 21.92
C LYS A 141 11.99 -12.48 22.97
N GLY A 142 11.23 -12.60 24.05
CA GLY A 142 11.25 -11.65 25.18
C GLY A 142 9.90 -11.43 25.86
N LEU A 143 8.79 -11.81 25.22
CA LEU A 143 7.47 -11.85 25.84
C LEU A 143 7.14 -13.30 26.26
N ASP A 144 6.40 -13.48 27.37
CA ASP A 144 6.08 -14.77 28.00
C ASP A 144 5.28 -15.77 27.11
N VAL A 145 5.03 -15.45 25.84
CA VAL A 145 4.31 -16.27 24.87
C VAL A 145 5.15 -16.44 23.60
N VAL A 146 6.09 -17.38 23.62
CA VAL A 146 6.84 -17.80 22.42
C VAL A 146 6.16 -19.01 21.82
N PHE A 147 5.69 -18.90 20.57
CA PHE A 147 5.31 -20.09 19.81
C PHE A 147 6.58 -20.80 19.32
N GLU A 148 6.97 -21.87 20.00
CA GLU A 148 8.01 -22.78 19.53
C GLU A 148 7.37 -23.82 18.60
N GLY A 149 7.43 -23.59 17.29
CA GLY A 149 6.86 -24.49 16.30
C GLY A 149 7.31 -24.18 14.88
N ASN A 150 6.74 -24.88 13.91
CA ASN A 150 7.03 -24.68 12.49
C ASN A 150 5.77 -24.18 11.75
N VAL A 151 6.00 -23.51 10.64
CA VAL A 151 4.97 -23.24 9.63
C VAL A 151 5.15 -24.25 8.51
N CYS A 152 4.10 -24.99 8.18
CA CYS A 152 4.11 -25.93 7.08
C CYS A 152 3.13 -25.49 5.99
N LEU A 153 3.64 -25.31 4.77
CA LEU A 153 2.85 -24.99 3.58
C LEU A 153 2.63 -26.26 2.76
N THR A 154 1.43 -26.38 2.21
CA THR A 154 1.05 -27.38 1.22
C THR A 154 0.54 -26.66 -0.02
N TRP A 155 0.92 -27.12 -1.20
CA TRP A 155 0.45 -26.51 -2.45
C TRP A 155 0.24 -27.54 -3.57
N GLY A 156 -0.62 -27.18 -4.52
CA GLY A 156 -0.87 -27.97 -5.70
C GLY A 156 -1.81 -27.27 -6.68
N GLY A 157 -1.86 -27.80 -7.91
CA GLY A 157 -2.85 -27.39 -8.89
C GLY A 157 -4.24 -27.84 -8.47
N VAL A 158 -5.25 -26.98 -8.65
CA VAL A 158 -6.64 -27.30 -8.25
C VAL A 158 -7.18 -28.53 -8.99
N GLU A 159 -6.67 -28.78 -10.20
CA GLU A 159 -7.07 -29.92 -11.04
C GLU A 159 -6.27 -31.21 -10.76
N ASP A 160 -5.18 -31.13 -9.97
CA ASP A 160 -4.31 -32.26 -9.62
C ASP A 160 -3.81 -32.15 -8.17
N LEU A 161 -4.74 -32.29 -7.23
CA LEU A 161 -4.44 -32.30 -5.78
C LEU A 161 -3.75 -33.59 -5.31
N SER A 162 -3.62 -34.59 -6.19
CA SER A 162 -3.06 -35.90 -5.86
C SER A 162 -1.54 -35.91 -5.66
N GLY A 163 -0.86 -34.83 -6.03
CA GLY A 163 0.58 -34.60 -5.88
C GLY A 163 0.95 -33.37 -5.05
N ALA A 164 0.13 -33.02 -4.04
CA ALA A 164 0.39 -31.87 -3.19
C ALA A 164 1.81 -31.94 -2.59
N SER A 165 2.60 -30.91 -2.85
CA SER A 165 3.94 -30.77 -2.29
C SER A 165 3.86 -30.03 -0.95
N PHE A 166 4.87 -30.20 -0.09
CA PHE A 166 4.92 -29.52 1.20
C PHE A 166 6.32 -28.99 1.51
N VAL A 167 6.37 -27.89 2.25
CA VAL A 167 7.59 -27.26 2.76
C VAL A 167 7.29 -26.76 4.17
N CYS A 168 8.22 -26.97 5.10
CA CYS A 168 8.11 -26.42 6.44
C CYS A 168 9.33 -25.53 6.74
N GLY A 169 9.09 -24.44 7.45
CA GLY A 169 10.12 -23.56 8.00
C GLY A 169 9.85 -23.24 9.46
N ASP A 170 10.82 -22.60 10.11
CA ASP A 170 10.67 -22.08 11.46
C ASP A 170 9.46 -21.13 11.50
N ALA A 171 8.64 -21.17 12.55
CA ALA A 171 7.53 -20.22 12.67
C ALA A 171 8.00 -18.76 12.82
N GLY A 172 9.26 -18.56 13.23
CA GLY A 172 9.93 -17.27 13.19
C GLY A 172 10.12 -16.73 11.78
N SER A 173 10.22 -17.61 10.76
CA SER A 173 10.28 -17.22 9.35
C SER A 173 9.03 -16.46 8.93
N SER A 174 9.17 -15.47 8.06
CA SER A 174 8.04 -14.73 7.44
C SER A 174 7.82 -15.06 5.96
N VAL A 175 8.73 -15.80 5.34
CA VAL A 175 8.68 -16.15 3.90
C VAL A 175 9.20 -17.57 3.65
N LEU A 176 8.54 -18.32 2.76
CA LEU A 176 8.96 -19.64 2.26
C LEU A 176 8.85 -19.73 0.74
N ALA A 177 9.79 -20.39 0.07
CA ALA A 177 9.72 -20.63 -1.36
C ALA A 177 9.00 -21.96 -1.68
N LEU A 178 8.05 -21.92 -2.61
CA LEU A 178 7.38 -23.09 -3.18
C LEU A 178 8.09 -23.49 -4.48
N PRO A 179 8.85 -24.59 -4.52
CA PRO A 179 9.46 -25.05 -5.76
C PRO A 179 8.44 -25.70 -6.70
N ASN A 180 8.75 -25.74 -8.00
CA ASN A 180 8.01 -26.50 -9.01
C ASN A 180 6.51 -26.18 -9.10
N VAL A 181 6.13 -24.90 -8.92
CA VAL A 181 4.72 -24.51 -9.04
C VAL A 181 4.32 -24.57 -10.53
N LYS A 182 3.23 -25.28 -10.83
CA LYS A 182 2.76 -25.46 -12.20
C LYS A 182 1.99 -24.23 -12.68
N ALA A 183 1.99 -24.00 -13.99
CA ALA A 183 1.13 -23.01 -14.62
C ALA A 183 -0.36 -23.31 -14.34
N GLY A 184 -1.18 -22.24 -14.33
CA GLY A 184 -2.60 -22.32 -14.06
C GLY A 184 -2.97 -22.03 -12.60
N ARG A 185 -4.14 -22.53 -12.18
CA ARG A 185 -4.70 -22.23 -10.86
C ARG A 185 -4.09 -23.13 -9.79
N ASN A 186 -3.48 -22.50 -8.79
CA ASN A 186 -2.86 -23.15 -7.64
C ASN A 186 -3.56 -22.73 -6.34
N VAL A 187 -3.46 -23.59 -5.32
CA VAL A 187 -3.84 -23.28 -3.94
C VAL A 187 -2.64 -23.53 -3.06
N VAL A 188 -2.33 -22.58 -2.19
CA VAL A 188 -1.40 -22.76 -1.08
C VAL A 188 -2.19 -22.74 0.22
N THR A 189 -1.95 -23.71 1.09
CA THR A 189 -2.51 -23.80 2.43
C THR A 189 -1.38 -23.94 3.42
N GLY A 190 -1.27 -23.01 4.37
CA GLY A 190 -0.31 -23.08 5.45
C GLY A 190 -0.99 -23.39 6.78
N VAL A 191 -0.26 -24.11 7.62
CA VAL A 191 -0.68 -24.51 8.96
C VAL A 191 0.45 -24.31 9.96
N LEU A 192 0.11 -23.98 11.21
CA LEU A 192 1.04 -24.04 12.33
C LEU A 192 1.14 -25.46 12.88
N VAL A 193 2.36 -25.92 13.10
CA VAL A 193 2.66 -27.19 13.76
C VAL A 193 3.53 -26.96 15.00
N ASP A 194 3.25 -27.67 16.08
CA ASP A 194 4.07 -27.57 17.30
C ASP A 194 5.45 -28.24 17.13
N THR A 195 6.32 -28.16 18.15
CA THR A 195 7.65 -28.80 18.15
C THR A 195 7.61 -30.33 17.98
N THR A 196 6.45 -30.98 18.17
CA THR A 196 6.27 -32.42 17.96
C THR A 196 5.82 -32.75 16.52
N GLY A 197 5.60 -31.72 15.69
CA GLY A 197 5.09 -31.86 14.32
C GLY A 197 3.58 -32.06 14.25
N LYS A 198 2.85 -31.85 15.35
CA LYS A 198 1.40 -31.97 15.38
C LYS A 198 0.76 -30.67 14.92
N ILE A 199 -0.20 -30.77 13.99
CA ILE A 199 -0.99 -29.62 13.54
C ILE A 199 -1.79 -29.04 14.71
N ILE A 200 -1.65 -27.74 14.89
CA ILE A 200 -2.48 -26.97 15.80
C ILE A 200 -3.80 -26.73 15.07
N SER A 201 -4.81 -27.52 15.42
CA SER A 201 -6.09 -27.58 14.68
C SER A 201 -7.09 -26.57 15.22
N ASP A 202 -6.72 -25.30 15.15
CA ASP A 202 -7.65 -24.17 15.31
C ASP A 202 -7.89 -23.51 13.95
N GLU A 203 -9.09 -22.97 13.71
CA GLU A 203 -9.43 -22.19 12.50
C GLU A 203 -8.42 -21.06 12.27
N HIS A 204 -7.86 -20.53 13.36
CA HIS A 204 -6.89 -19.46 13.36
C HIS A 204 -5.46 -19.88 12.96
N ALA A 205 -5.11 -21.16 13.10
CA ALA A 205 -3.77 -21.68 12.82
C ALA A 205 -3.61 -22.15 11.35
N THR A 206 -4.61 -21.92 10.50
CA THR A 206 -4.63 -22.32 9.08
C THR A 206 -4.99 -21.14 8.19
N SER A 207 -4.31 -20.98 7.05
CA SER A 207 -4.68 -19.99 6.03
C SER A 207 -4.48 -20.57 4.64
N SER A 208 -5.41 -20.30 3.74
CA SER A 208 -5.37 -20.77 2.35
C SER A 208 -5.61 -19.63 1.37
N ASN A 209 -4.76 -19.52 0.36
CA ASN A 209 -4.95 -18.60 -0.76
C ASN A 209 -4.93 -19.36 -2.09
N ALA A 210 -5.85 -19.01 -2.98
CA ALA A 210 -5.86 -19.48 -4.35
C ALA A 210 -5.28 -18.42 -5.28
N PHE A 211 -4.31 -18.77 -6.12
CA PHE A 211 -3.64 -17.84 -7.04
C PHE A 211 -3.44 -18.48 -8.42
N PHE A 212 -3.07 -17.69 -9.41
CA PHE A 212 -2.84 -18.14 -10.78
C PHE A 212 -1.37 -17.91 -11.14
N VAL A 213 -0.74 -18.92 -11.73
CA VAL A 213 0.59 -18.80 -12.31
C VAL A 213 0.46 -18.74 -13.81
N GLU A 214 0.89 -17.63 -14.41
CA GLU A 214 0.89 -17.44 -15.84
C GLU A 214 2.28 -17.74 -16.42
N GLU A 215 2.33 -18.63 -17.41
CA GLU A 215 3.52 -18.83 -18.24
C GLU A 215 3.64 -17.66 -19.21
N ILE A 216 4.80 -17.02 -19.19
CA ILE A 216 5.12 -16.05 -20.24
C ILE A 216 5.57 -16.84 -21.46
N ALA A 217 4.78 -16.77 -22.53
CA ALA A 217 5.18 -17.35 -23.82
C ALA A 217 6.55 -16.78 -24.28
N ASP A 218 7.43 -17.71 -24.64
CA ASP A 218 8.82 -17.64 -25.17
C ASP A 218 9.51 -16.26 -25.20
N SER A 219 10.57 -16.13 -24.41
CA SER A 219 11.45 -14.95 -24.30
C SER A 219 12.56 -14.91 -25.36
N SER A 220 12.61 -15.87 -26.28
CA SER A 220 13.66 -16.02 -27.30
C SER A 220 13.83 -14.84 -28.27
N GLY A 221 12.87 -13.90 -28.32
CA GLY A 221 12.95 -12.65 -29.10
C GLY A 221 13.27 -11.38 -28.28
N LEU A 222 13.39 -11.48 -26.96
CA LEU A 222 13.64 -10.36 -26.05
C LEU A 222 15.15 -10.06 -25.93
N VAL A 223 15.83 -9.85 -27.06
CA VAL A 223 17.16 -9.24 -27.03
C VAL A 223 16.96 -7.76 -26.69
N LEU A 224 17.05 -7.43 -25.40
CA LEU A 224 17.24 -6.07 -24.94
C LEU A 224 18.62 -5.64 -25.45
N GLU A 225 18.68 -4.75 -26.43
CA GLU A 225 19.96 -4.24 -26.93
C GLU A 225 20.73 -3.61 -25.77
N VAL A 226 21.90 -4.19 -25.50
CA VAL A 226 22.76 -3.88 -24.36
C VAL A 226 23.38 -2.51 -24.56
N GLY A 227 22.86 -1.51 -23.86
CA GLY A 227 23.41 -0.15 -23.84
C GLY A 227 24.52 0.06 -22.82
N ARG A 228 25.75 -0.37 -23.19
CA ARG A 228 27.12 -0.01 -22.68
C ARG A 228 27.93 -1.14 -22.03
N GLU A 229 29.18 -1.23 -22.51
CA GLU A 229 30.29 -1.96 -21.89
C GLU A 229 30.66 -1.31 -20.55
N GLY A 230 30.44 -2.05 -19.46
CA GLY A 230 30.93 -1.71 -18.12
C GLY A 230 29.92 -1.90 -17.00
N GLY A 231 29.66 -3.16 -16.62
CA GLY A 231 29.05 -3.52 -15.32
C GLY A 231 27.54 -3.74 -15.30
N ASP A 232 27.13 -5.00 -15.41
CA ASP A 232 26.02 -5.71 -14.74
C ASP A 232 24.62 -5.05 -14.56
N SER A 233 24.24 -4.08 -15.39
CA SER A 233 22.86 -3.55 -15.42
C SER A 233 22.26 -3.62 -16.83
N PHE A 234 21.19 -4.40 -17.00
CA PHE A 234 20.44 -4.43 -18.26
C PHE A 234 19.66 -3.13 -18.42
N VAL A 235 19.96 -2.35 -19.47
CA VAL A 235 19.31 -1.07 -19.75
C VAL A 235 18.74 -1.06 -21.17
N TYR A 236 17.41 -0.97 -21.30
CA TYR A 236 16.75 -0.53 -22.53
C TYR A 236 16.46 0.96 -22.42
N ASN A 237 16.87 1.75 -23.41
CA ASN A 237 16.72 3.20 -23.40
C ASN A 237 15.99 3.65 -24.68
N SER A 238 15.01 4.53 -24.54
CA SER A 238 14.46 5.26 -25.70
C SER A 238 15.49 6.22 -26.29
N ASP A 239 15.37 6.56 -27.57
CA ASP A 239 16.19 7.61 -28.19
C ASP A 239 16.02 8.95 -27.45
N TYR A 240 17.13 9.71 -27.35
CA TYR A 240 17.31 11.02 -26.68
C TYR A 240 16.11 11.63 -25.93
N CYS A 241 16.25 11.77 -24.60
CA CYS A 241 15.23 12.38 -23.73
C CYS A 241 15.58 13.80 -23.27
N GLY A 242 15.48 14.78 -24.16
CA GLY A 242 15.63 16.19 -23.82
C GLY A 242 16.96 16.56 -23.14
N GLY A 243 17.06 17.81 -22.67
CA GLY A 243 18.14 18.23 -21.76
C GLY A 243 17.87 17.78 -20.33
N LYS A 244 18.91 17.47 -19.55
CA LYS A 244 18.76 17.06 -18.13
C LYS A 244 17.91 18.02 -17.28
N ASP A 245 17.98 19.32 -17.58
CA ASP A 245 17.29 20.36 -16.82
C ASP A 245 15.82 20.57 -17.26
N GLU A 246 15.40 19.93 -18.36
CA GLU A 246 14.04 19.97 -18.90
C GLU A 246 13.28 18.65 -18.69
N THR A 247 13.87 17.68 -17.99
CA THR A 247 13.33 16.32 -17.85
C THR A 247 13.04 16.00 -16.39
N ILE A 248 11.80 15.64 -16.06
CA ILE A 248 11.48 15.00 -14.78
C ILE A 248 11.78 13.50 -14.88
N ASN A 249 12.42 12.96 -13.85
CA ASN A 249 12.77 11.54 -13.78
C ASN A 249 11.85 10.87 -12.77
N VAL A 250 11.05 9.91 -13.24
CA VAL A 250 10.07 9.18 -12.44
C VAL A 250 10.46 7.71 -12.40
N VAL A 251 10.72 7.19 -11.21
CA VAL A 251 11.03 5.76 -11.00
C VAL A 251 9.76 5.02 -10.63
N VAL A 252 9.50 3.91 -11.32
CA VAL A 252 8.37 3.02 -11.04
C VAL A 252 8.89 1.60 -10.88
N ILE A 253 8.59 0.98 -9.74
CA ILE A 253 8.94 -0.41 -9.45
C ILE A 253 7.70 -1.25 -9.68
N SER A 254 7.79 -2.26 -10.55
CA SER A 254 6.68 -3.18 -10.81
C SER A 254 7.20 -4.56 -11.17
N ALA A 255 6.97 -5.53 -10.28
CA ALA A 255 7.48 -6.89 -10.42
C ALA A 255 6.50 -7.93 -9.84
N ARG A 256 6.78 -9.20 -10.12
CA ARG A 256 6.19 -10.44 -9.57
C ARG A 256 4.81 -10.81 -10.12
N THR A 257 3.93 -9.84 -10.34
CA THR A 257 2.52 -10.14 -10.70
C THR A 257 1.98 -9.23 -11.78
N ILE A 258 1.08 -9.79 -12.59
CA ILE A 258 0.36 -9.04 -13.63
C ILE A 258 -0.50 -7.95 -13.02
N ASP A 259 -1.05 -8.22 -11.84
CA ASP A 259 -1.85 -7.25 -11.10
C ASP A 259 -1.01 -6.00 -10.74
N ARG A 260 0.27 -6.16 -10.39
CA ARG A 260 1.18 -5.01 -10.17
C ARG A 260 1.49 -4.25 -11.45
N TYR A 261 1.71 -4.95 -12.58
CA TYR A 261 1.92 -4.25 -13.85
C TYR A 261 0.69 -3.43 -14.27
N GLU A 262 -0.51 -3.98 -14.07
CA GLU A 262 -1.77 -3.27 -14.33
C GLU A 262 -1.99 -2.09 -13.39
N GLU A 263 -1.65 -2.22 -12.11
CA GLU A 263 -1.67 -1.11 -11.15
C GLU A 263 -0.72 0.02 -11.60
N ALA A 264 0.54 -0.30 -11.88
CA ALA A 264 1.53 0.67 -12.33
C ALA A 264 1.12 1.33 -13.66
N MET A 265 0.54 0.58 -14.59
CA MET A 265 -0.02 1.14 -15.82
C MET A 265 -1.19 2.09 -15.56
N THR A 266 -2.08 1.75 -14.62
CA THR A 266 -3.22 2.59 -14.24
C THR A 266 -2.74 3.91 -13.63
N MET A 267 -1.75 3.84 -12.73
CA MET A 267 -1.07 5.01 -12.17
C MET A 267 -0.43 5.86 -13.28
N LEU A 268 0.36 5.26 -14.18
CA LEU A 268 1.02 5.96 -15.29
C LEU A 268 0.02 6.64 -16.23
N LYS A 269 -1.12 6.00 -16.53
CA LYS A 269 -2.21 6.61 -17.30
C LYS A 269 -2.74 7.86 -16.62
N SER A 270 -2.99 7.81 -15.31
CA SER A 270 -3.46 8.98 -14.56
C SER A 270 -2.43 10.11 -14.50
N LEU A 271 -1.16 9.78 -14.33
CA LEU A 271 -0.05 10.73 -14.34
C LEU A 271 0.07 11.41 -15.71
N LEU A 272 0.14 10.62 -16.79
CA LEU A 272 0.26 11.15 -18.15
C LEU A 272 -0.96 11.92 -18.63
N PHE A 273 -2.15 11.59 -18.11
CA PHE A 273 -3.39 12.29 -18.43
C PHE A 273 -3.42 13.70 -17.84
N ASN A 274 -2.90 13.88 -16.62
CA ASN A 274 -2.85 15.16 -15.93
C ASN A 274 -1.54 15.94 -16.18
N TRP A 275 -0.53 15.31 -16.80
CA TRP A 275 0.74 15.96 -17.09
C TRP A 275 0.61 17.08 -18.14
N ASN A 276 1.07 18.28 -17.80
CA ASN A 276 1.05 19.42 -18.70
C ASN A 276 2.27 19.40 -19.65
N ARG A 277 2.04 18.94 -20.88
CA ARG A 277 3.08 18.72 -21.92
C ARG A 277 3.65 19.98 -22.58
N GLY A 278 3.21 21.16 -22.17
CA GLY A 278 3.55 22.40 -22.88
C GLY A 278 3.18 23.67 -22.15
N GLY A 279 3.15 23.66 -20.81
CA GLY A 279 2.81 24.85 -20.03
C GLY A 279 3.69 26.03 -20.44
N VAL A 280 3.08 27.11 -20.92
CA VAL A 280 3.73 28.40 -21.13
C VAL A 280 4.41 28.80 -19.82
N GLY A 281 5.74 28.67 -19.75
CA GLY A 281 6.54 28.98 -18.55
C GLY A 281 6.98 27.79 -17.68
N GLY A 282 6.61 26.55 -18.00
CA GLY A 282 7.01 25.36 -17.23
C GLY A 282 8.47 24.94 -17.46
N ARG A 283 9.18 24.61 -16.37
CA ARG A 283 10.60 24.21 -16.40
C ARG A 283 10.84 22.87 -17.10
N PHE A 284 9.88 21.95 -17.00
CA PHE A 284 10.03 20.58 -17.47
C PHE A 284 9.13 20.27 -18.68
N LYS A 285 9.73 19.74 -19.74
CA LYS A 285 9.08 19.44 -21.03
C LYS A 285 9.03 17.95 -21.34
N TYR A 286 9.84 17.15 -20.64
CA TYR A 286 10.00 15.72 -20.87
C TYR A 286 9.76 14.95 -19.56
N ILE A 287 9.18 13.76 -19.67
CA ILE A 287 9.19 12.76 -18.59
C ILE A 287 10.05 11.60 -19.02
N LYS A 288 10.99 11.21 -18.17
CA LYS A 288 11.70 9.95 -18.29
C LYS A 288 11.24 8.99 -17.21
N PHE A 289 10.64 7.88 -17.62
CA PHE A 289 10.28 6.79 -16.73
C PHE A 289 11.44 5.81 -16.60
N HIS A 290 11.92 5.66 -15.38
CA HIS A 290 12.88 4.65 -14.97
C HIS A 290 12.10 3.44 -14.44
N LEU A 291 11.89 2.43 -15.27
CA LEU A 291 11.05 1.28 -14.95
C LEU A 291 11.91 0.14 -14.39
N VAL A 292 11.75 -0.19 -13.12
CA VAL A 292 12.42 -1.33 -12.48
C VAL A 292 11.49 -2.55 -12.55
N LEU A 293 11.80 -3.46 -13.48
CA LEU A 293 10.90 -4.52 -13.93
C LEU A 293 11.57 -5.90 -13.88
N ASP A 294 10.79 -6.93 -13.61
CA ASP A 294 11.14 -8.31 -13.92
C ASP A 294 10.80 -8.66 -15.38
N GLU A 295 11.12 -9.87 -15.82
CA GLU A 295 10.93 -10.29 -17.22
C GLU A 295 9.46 -10.13 -17.69
N GLY A 296 8.51 -10.43 -16.81
CA GLY A 296 7.09 -10.23 -17.07
C GLY A 296 6.69 -8.77 -17.22
N GLY A 297 7.19 -7.91 -16.34
CA GLY A 297 6.99 -6.48 -16.44
C GLY A 297 7.54 -5.94 -17.76
N VAL A 298 8.75 -6.35 -18.15
CA VAL A 298 9.37 -5.91 -19.41
C VAL A 298 8.47 -6.22 -20.60
N LYS A 299 7.94 -7.45 -20.69
CA LYS A 299 7.02 -7.84 -21.78
C LYS A 299 5.75 -6.99 -21.75
N PHE A 300 5.12 -6.88 -20.59
CA PHE A 300 3.88 -6.14 -20.41
C PHE A 300 4.03 -4.66 -20.82
N PHE A 301 5.04 -3.96 -20.28
CA PHE A 301 5.23 -2.52 -20.52
C PHE A 301 5.71 -2.21 -21.94
N LYS A 302 6.44 -3.13 -22.59
CA LYS A 302 6.81 -2.98 -24.00
C LYS A 302 5.57 -2.81 -24.89
N GLU A 303 4.57 -3.66 -24.71
CA GLU A 303 3.35 -3.65 -25.51
C GLU A 303 2.38 -2.55 -25.04
N ALA A 304 2.19 -2.43 -23.73
CA ALA A 304 1.16 -1.57 -23.17
C ALA A 304 1.56 -0.09 -23.13
N LEU A 305 2.85 0.25 -23.01
CA LEU A 305 3.32 1.63 -22.83
C LEU A 305 4.29 2.07 -23.92
N LEU A 306 5.40 1.35 -24.11
CA LEU A 306 6.48 1.78 -25.00
C LEU A 306 6.02 1.81 -26.47
N ALA A 307 5.27 0.79 -26.90
CA ALA A 307 4.72 0.70 -28.25
C ALA A 307 3.72 1.84 -28.57
N GLN A 308 3.24 2.57 -27.57
CA GLN A 308 2.34 3.69 -27.78
C GLN A 308 3.06 4.92 -28.35
N ASP A 309 4.38 5.02 -28.19
CA ASP A 309 5.21 6.10 -28.74
C ASP A 309 4.61 7.48 -28.42
N ILE A 310 4.57 7.78 -27.11
CA ILE A 310 3.97 9.00 -26.57
C ILE A 310 5.01 10.13 -26.63
N ALA A 311 4.66 11.23 -27.30
CA ALA A 311 5.55 12.38 -27.45
C ALA A 311 6.04 12.91 -26.09
N ASN A 312 7.33 13.27 -26.04
CA ASN A 312 8.03 13.79 -24.87
C ASN A 312 8.09 12.83 -23.65
N VAL A 313 7.75 11.56 -23.85
CA VAL A 313 7.89 10.52 -22.84
C VAL A 313 9.00 9.55 -23.26
N CYS A 314 9.89 9.29 -22.33
CA CYS A 314 11.06 8.45 -22.51
C CYS A 314 11.09 7.35 -21.47
N TYR A 315 11.88 6.32 -21.71
CA TYR A 315 11.94 5.16 -20.84
C TYR A 315 13.37 4.67 -20.68
N GLU A 316 13.71 4.27 -19.46
CA GLU A 316 14.90 3.48 -19.15
C GLU A 316 14.47 2.29 -18.29
N ILE A 317 14.68 1.07 -18.78
CA ILE A 317 14.28 -0.16 -18.07
C ILE A 317 15.47 -0.71 -17.30
N TYR A 318 15.26 -1.10 -16.05
CA TYR A 318 16.23 -1.74 -15.17
C TYR A 318 15.72 -3.11 -14.72
N ASN A 319 16.63 -4.09 -14.62
CA ASN A 319 16.29 -5.42 -14.13
C ASN A 319 16.03 -5.41 -12.60
N PHE A 320 14.85 -5.85 -12.18
CA PHE A 320 14.43 -5.87 -10.78
C PHE A 320 15.36 -6.69 -9.87
N GLU A 321 15.80 -7.88 -10.29
CA GLU A 321 16.61 -8.74 -9.44
C GLU A 321 18.00 -8.13 -9.20
N GLN A 322 18.58 -7.51 -10.23
CA GLN A 322 19.88 -6.84 -10.13
C GLN A 322 19.83 -5.57 -9.26
N VAL A 323 18.77 -4.77 -9.40
CA VAL A 323 18.65 -3.50 -8.66
C VAL A 323 18.15 -3.71 -7.24
N CYS A 324 17.07 -4.48 -7.08
CA CYS A 324 16.38 -4.64 -5.80
C CYS A 324 16.73 -5.97 -5.12
N GLY A 325 16.72 -7.08 -5.87
CA GLY A 325 16.78 -8.44 -5.31
C GLY A 325 18.06 -8.75 -4.55
N VAL A 326 19.21 -8.54 -5.20
CA VAL A 326 20.55 -8.73 -4.60
C VAL A 326 20.76 -7.78 -3.42
N GLY A 327 20.53 -6.48 -3.62
CA GLY A 327 20.72 -5.47 -2.57
C GLY A 327 19.87 -5.72 -1.33
N THR A 328 18.61 -6.13 -1.52
CA THR A 328 17.70 -6.47 -0.41
C THR A 328 18.20 -7.70 0.34
N THR A 329 18.62 -8.74 -0.37
CA THR A 329 19.10 -9.98 0.26
C THR A 329 20.33 -9.70 1.12
N THR A 330 21.33 -9.00 0.57
CA THR A 330 22.53 -8.61 1.32
C THR A 330 22.20 -7.71 2.51
N PHE A 331 21.32 -6.72 2.35
CA PHE A 331 20.90 -5.85 3.46
C PHE A 331 20.26 -6.65 4.60
N LEU A 332 19.34 -7.56 4.29
CA LEU A 332 18.67 -8.37 5.32
C LEU A 332 19.68 -9.27 6.04
N GLU A 333 20.59 -9.91 5.30
CA GLU A 333 21.67 -10.74 5.87
C GLU A 333 22.61 -9.94 6.78
N ASP A 334 23.04 -8.75 6.36
CA ASP A 334 23.99 -7.90 7.11
C ASP A 334 23.46 -7.52 8.51
N TYR A 335 22.14 -7.33 8.63
CA TYR A 335 21.48 -6.94 9.87
C TYR A 335 20.84 -8.12 10.62
N GLY A 336 20.91 -9.34 10.06
CA GLY A 336 20.22 -10.50 10.60
C GLY A 336 18.69 -10.34 10.60
N PHE A 337 18.16 -9.56 9.65
CA PHE A 337 16.73 -9.38 9.46
C PHE A 337 16.15 -10.47 8.57
N GLU A 338 14.88 -10.76 8.80
CA GLU A 338 14.09 -11.55 7.86
C GLU A 338 13.31 -10.65 6.91
N LEU A 339 12.99 -11.18 5.72
CA LEU A 339 12.19 -10.47 4.75
C LEU A 339 10.78 -10.24 5.31
N SER A 340 10.35 -8.99 5.48
CA SER A 340 9.06 -8.73 6.13
C SER A 340 7.88 -9.45 5.45
N ALA A 341 6.86 -9.79 6.24
CA ALA A 341 5.62 -10.38 5.75
C ALA A 341 4.77 -9.40 4.91
N HIS A 342 5.26 -8.19 4.63
CA HIS A 342 4.54 -7.22 3.82
C HIS A 342 4.34 -7.74 2.39
N TYR A 343 3.17 -7.46 1.80
CA TYR A 343 2.79 -8.00 0.50
C TYR A 343 3.75 -7.62 -0.64
N SER A 344 4.52 -6.54 -0.48
CA SER A 344 5.50 -6.08 -1.47
C SER A 344 6.74 -6.99 -1.54
N GLY A 345 7.03 -7.75 -0.49
CA GLY A 345 8.25 -8.56 -0.38
C GLY A 345 9.51 -7.74 -0.68
N LYS A 346 10.48 -8.32 -1.42
CA LYS A 346 11.74 -7.63 -1.79
C LYS A 346 11.52 -6.30 -2.52
N ALA A 347 10.44 -6.16 -3.29
CA ALA A 347 10.14 -4.91 -3.99
C ALA A 347 9.91 -3.73 -3.03
N GLY A 348 9.43 -4.02 -1.81
CA GLY A 348 9.24 -3.02 -0.77
C GLY A 348 10.53 -2.45 -0.20
N TYR A 349 11.72 -2.99 -0.51
CA TYR A 349 13.00 -2.45 -0.06
C TYR A 349 13.74 -1.66 -1.15
N CYS A 350 13.21 -1.67 -2.38
CA CYS A 350 14.01 -1.31 -3.54
C CYS A 350 14.47 0.15 -3.53
N ARG A 351 13.72 1.09 -2.90
CA ARG A 351 14.09 2.51 -2.87
C ARG A 351 15.42 2.77 -2.16
N LEU A 352 15.87 1.85 -1.29
CA LEU A 352 17.19 1.92 -0.65
C LEU A 352 18.34 1.86 -1.65
N PHE A 353 18.14 1.19 -2.80
CA PHE A 353 19.18 0.83 -3.77
C PHE A 353 19.07 1.58 -5.10
N LEU A 354 18.05 2.44 -5.26
CA LEU A 354 17.83 3.16 -6.51
C LEU A 354 18.92 4.20 -6.80
N SER A 355 19.31 4.98 -5.78
CA SER A 355 20.20 6.13 -5.99
C SER A 355 21.49 5.77 -6.72
N PRO A 356 22.27 4.73 -6.34
CA PRO A 356 23.48 4.35 -7.07
C PRO A 356 23.26 3.98 -8.54
N VAL A 357 22.10 3.40 -8.88
CA VAL A 357 21.84 2.79 -10.20
C VAL A 357 21.15 3.75 -11.16
N ILE A 358 20.17 4.52 -10.68
CA ILE A 358 19.35 5.36 -11.54
C ILE A 358 20.21 6.48 -12.16
N ASN A 359 20.14 6.57 -13.50
CA ASN A 359 20.88 7.56 -14.27
C ASN A 359 20.13 8.90 -14.35
N ALA A 360 19.94 9.52 -13.19
CA ALA A 360 19.35 10.85 -13.04
C ALA A 360 20.08 11.63 -11.94
N ASN A 361 20.01 12.96 -12.00
CA ASN A 361 20.51 13.81 -10.91
C ASN A 361 19.54 13.73 -9.72
N ASP A 362 18.26 13.91 -10.01
CA ASP A 362 17.16 13.86 -9.05
C ASP A 362 16.03 13.05 -9.68
N PHE A 363 15.30 12.27 -8.87
CA PHE A 363 14.16 11.50 -9.33
C PHE A 363 13.07 11.37 -8.25
N ILE A 364 11.85 11.05 -8.67
CA ILE A 364 10.73 10.72 -7.79
C ILE A 364 10.37 9.26 -7.99
N ALA A 365 10.43 8.45 -6.94
CA ALA A 365 9.91 7.09 -6.92
C ALA A 365 8.44 7.09 -6.48
N ILE A 366 7.59 6.39 -7.22
CA ILE A 366 6.13 6.37 -7.03
C ILE A 366 5.65 4.92 -6.94
N GLU A 367 4.83 4.60 -5.92
CA GLU A 367 4.16 3.30 -5.81
C GLU A 367 3.03 3.12 -6.84
N SER A 368 2.78 1.87 -7.21
CA SER A 368 1.87 1.52 -8.31
C SER A 368 0.39 1.72 -8.00
N ASP A 369 0.00 1.76 -6.74
CA ASP A 369 -1.38 1.85 -6.25
C ASP A 369 -1.84 3.30 -5.98
N GLN A 370 -1.51 4.21 -6.90
CA GLN A 370 -1.82 5.63 -6.80
C GLN A 370 -2.52 6.18 -8.05
N LEU A 371 -3.29 7.25 -7.86
CA LEU A 371 -3.84 8.04 -8.96
C LEU A 371 -3.45 9.51 -8.82
N PHE A 372 -2.96 10.07 -9.92
CA PHE A 372 -2.69 11.50 -10.07
C PHE A 372 -3.94 12.24 -10.53
N PHE A 373 -4.16 13.40 -9.93
CA PHE A 373 -5.24 14.35 -10.24
C PHE A 373 -4.71 15.75 -10.54
N GLU A 374 -3.39 15.92 -10.55
CA GLU A 374 -2.69 17.18 -10.77
C GLU A 374 -1.39 16.95 -11.56
N ASP A 375 -0.85 18.01 -12.14
CA ASP A 375 0.40 17.98 -12.91
C ASP A 375 1.61 17.60 -12.03
N VAL A 376 2.26 16.49 -12.38
CA VAL A 376 3.47 15.97 -11.70
C VAL A 376 4.66 16.94 -11.77
N ASN A 377 4.69 17.89 -12.72
CA ASN A 377 5.72 18.92 -12.76
C ASN A 377 5.75 19.72 -11.45
N LEU A 378 4.58 20.03 -10.86
CA LEU A 378 4.49 20.81 -9.62
C LEU A 378 5.13 20.10 -8.43
N LEU A 379 5.05 18.77 -8.37
CA LEU A 379 5.70 17.97 -7.33
C LEU A 379 7.22 18.03 -7.48
N PHE A 380 7.72 17.98 -8.72
CA PHE A 380 9.15 18.05 -8.99
C PHE A 380 9.71 19.46 -8.75
N GLU A 381 8.94 20.50 -9.06
CA GLU A 381 9.26 21.90 -8.72
C GLU A 381 9.34 22.10 -7.21
N GLU A 382 8.35 21.60 -6.47
CA GLU A 382 8.34 21.63 -5.00
C GLU A 382 9.60 20.99 -4.40
N PHE A 383 10.05 19.85 -4.95
CA PHE A 383 11.29 19.22 -4.54
C PHE A 383 12.55 20.01 -4.91
N ALA A 384 12.57 20.60 -6.12
CA ALA A 384 13.69 21.40 -6.60
C ALA A 384 13.93 22.65 -5.74
N ASP A 385 12.86 23.21 -5.16
CA ASP A 385 12.90 24.41 -4.32
C ASP A 385 13.28 24.12 -2.86
N MET A 386 13.36 22.84 -2.45
CA MET A 386 13.75 22.47 -1.07
C MET A 386 15.22 22.82 -0.76
N PRO A 387 15.59 23.06 0.52
CA PRO A 387 16.96 23.36 0.92
C PRO A 387 17.95 22.27 0.49
N GLU A 388 19.18 22.67 0.17
CA GLU A 388 20.25 21.77 -0.30
C GLU A 388 20.59 20.59 0.64
N SER A 389 20.27 20.71 1.93
CA SER A 389 20.44 19.68 2.96
C SER A 389 19.45 18.52 2.83
N VAL A 390 18.29 18.75 2.23
CA VAL A 390 17.29 17.71 1.98
C VAL A 390 17.81 16.77 0.89
N LEU A 391 17.93 15.49 1.22
CA LEU A 391 18.30 14.44 0.28
C LEU A 391 17.10 13.60 -0.15
N VAL A 392 16.14 13.42 0.74
CA VAL A 392 14.89 12.70 0.48
C VAL A 392 13.72 13.60 0.84
N ALA A 393 12.70 13.66 -0.01
CA ALA A 393 11.44 14.28 0.36
C ALA A 393 10.28 13.28 0.23
N ALA A 394 9.37 13.31 1.17
CA ALA A 394 8.21 12.43 1.18
C ALA A 394 7.04 13.10 1.93
N PRO A 395 5.79 12.70 1.68
CA PRO A 395 4.65 13.13 2.48
C PRO A 395 4.67 12.50 3.87
N GLU A 396 4.19 13.24 4.87
CA GLU A 396 4.02 12.73 6.22
C GLU A 396 2.91 11.66 6.32
N MET A 397 3.09 10.68 7.21
CA MET A 397 2.09 9.66 7.53
C MET A 397 0.91 10.24 8.28
N TYR A 398 -0.30 9.77 7.97
CA TYR A 398 -1.54 10.21 8.61
C TYR A 398 -1.79 9.51 9.95
N GLN A 399 -1.04 8.44 10.21
CA GLN A 399 -0.96 7.72 11.47
C GLN A 399 0.50 7.65 11.89
N HIS A 400 0.78 7.90 13.16
CA HIS A 400 2.15 8.01 13.64
C HIS A 400 2.92 6.69 13.49
N TRP A 401 4.16 6.79 13.03
CA TRP A 401 5.09 5.69 12.90
C TRP A 401 5.75 5.38 14.25
N TYR A 402 5.48 4.21 14.83
CA TYR A 402 5.94 3.73 16.16
C TYR A 402 5.88 4.81 17.27
N ARG A 403 6.94 5.60 17.43
CA ARG A 403 7.09 6.65 18.46
C ARG A 403 6.77 8.06 17.95
N GLY A 404 6.25 8.21 16.73
CA GLY A 404 5.87 9.49 16.13
C GLY A 404 4.95 10.30 17.05
N ARG A 405 4.99 11.64 16.95
CA ARG A 405 4.26 12.52 17.89
C ARG A 405 2.75 12.24 17.81
N PRO A 406 2.04 12.00 18.92
CA PRO A 406 0.57 11.90 18.92
C PRO A 406 -0.08 13.27 18.63
N TYR A 407 -1.30 13.28 18.07
CA TYR A 407 -1.99 14.51 17.64
C TYR A 407 -2.62 15.16 18.87
N ASN A 408 -1.94 16.13 19.50
CA ASN A 408 -2.50 16.88 20.62
C ASN A 408 -3.13 18.17 20.11
N GLY A 409 -4.35 18.04 19.58
CA GLY A 409 -5.09 19.03 18.80
C GLY A 409 -5.44 20.39 19.45
N ASP A 410 -4.74 20.85 20.48
CA ASP A 410 -4.96 22.19 21.07
C ASP A 410 -3.71 22.87 21.69
N ASN A 411 -2.54 22.23 21.78
CA ASN A 411 -1.37 22.84 22.45
C ASN A 411 0.02 22.57 21.84
N ASP A 412 0.12 21.92 20.68
CA ASP A 412 1.41 21.91 19.97
C ASP A 412 1.54 23.19 19.13
N GLY A 413 2.03 24.24 19.78
CA GLY A 413 2.36 25.54 19.18
C GLY A 413 3.55 25.50 18.22
N GLY A 414 3.68 24.44 17.42
CA GLY A 414 4.63 24.31 16.33
C GLY A 414 4.02 24.84 15.04
N ARG A 415 4.59 25.95 14.55
CA ARG A 415 4.22 26.61 13.31
C ARG A 415 4.22 25.63 12.13
N MET A 416 3.04 25.40 11.54
CA MET A 416 2.96 25.07 10.12
C MET A 416 3.44 26.30 9.34
N ASP A 417 4.72 26.35 9.00
CA ASP A 417 5.27 27.46 8.23
C ASP A 417 6.23 26.99 7.14
N ILE A 418 5.75 27.02 5.89
CA ILE A 418 6.61 27.28 4.72
C ILE A 418 6.02 28.46 3.92
N ASN A 419 5.39 29.45 4.59
CA ASN A 419 5.09 30.83 4.11
C ASN A 419 3.90 31.50 4.85
N GLY A 420 3.95 31.59 6.18
CA GLY A 420 3.35 32.68 6.96
C GLY A 420 1.84 32.87 6.89
N ASN A 421 1.03 31.85 6.56
CA ASN A 421 -0.42 31.93 6.69
C ASN A 421 -0.92 30.94 7.75
N ASN A 422 -1.18 31.49 8.94
CA ASN A 422 -1.75 30.81 10.08
C ASN A 422 -3.19 30.37 9.79
N ASN A 423 -3.38 29.17 9.24
CA ASN A 423 -4.63 28.43 9.30
C ASN A 423 -4.31 26.98 9.69
N ALA A 424 -4.31 26.72 11.00
CA ALA A 424 -4.16 25.38 11.57
C ALA A 424 -5.29 24.40 11.16
N ASP A 425 -6.31 24.88 10.45
CA ASP A 425 -7.45 24.10 9.96
C ASP A 425 -7.19 23.35 8.64
N ASP A 426 -6.10 23.64 7.93
CA ASP A 426 -5.89 23.16 6.55
C ASP A 426 -4.99 21.93 6.44
N GLY A 427 -4.51 21.42 7.58
CA GLY A 427 -3.89 20.10 7.63
C GLY A 427 -2.54 19.97 6.90
N GLY A 428 -1.75 21.04 6.86
CA GLY A 428 -0.36 20.95 6.45
C GLY A 428 0.40 20.00 7.38
N GLY A 429 1.30 19.18 6.81
CA GLY A 429 2.16 18.30 7.61
C GLY A 429 2.97 19.09 8.64
N VAL A 430 3.39 18.41 9.70
CA VAL A 430 4.27 18.96 10.73
C VAL A 430 5.58 19.34 10.05
N GLY A 431 5.85 20.64 9.96
CA GLY A 431 7.13 21.13 9.45
C GLY A 431 8.26 20.63 10.34
N LEU A 432 9.32 20.10 9.72
CA LEU A 432 10.60 19.96 10.39
C LEU A 432 11.16 21.36 10.63
N GLU A 433 10.87 22.00 11.78
CA GLU A 433 11.61 23.20 12.15
C GLU A 433 13.11 22.83 12.26
N GLN A 434 13.98 23.67 11.69
CA GLN A 434 15.42 23.52 11.84
C GLN A 434 15.81 23.58 13.32
N GLY A 435 16.02 22.42 13.94
CA GLY A 435 16.41 22.30 15.34
C GLY A 435 15.67 21.23 16.13
N ASP A 436 14.57 20.68 15.59
CA ASP A 436 13.90 19.55 16.22
C ASP A 436 14.58 18.24 15.81
N ASP A 437 15.11 17.50 16.79
CA ASP A 437 15.70 16.16 16.64
C ASP A 437 14.64 15.08 16.27
N TRP A 438 13.52 15.45 15.63
CA TRP A 438 12.36 14.58 15.47
C TRP A 438 11.54 14.83 14.20
N HIS A 439 11.24 13.76 13.45
CA HIS A 439 10.64 13.76 12.11
C HIS A 439 9.10 13.62 12.03
N GLY A 440 8.38 14.15 13.01
CA GLY A 440 6.90 14.18 13.01
C GLY A 440 6.25 12.81 13.21
N TYR A 441 5.24 12.50 12.37
CA TYR A 441 4.54 11.21 12.29
C TYR A 441 5.35 10.14 11.53
N GLY A 442 6.49 10.52 10.96
CA GLY A 442 7.17 9.71 9.96
C GLY A 442 6.61 9.94 8.57
N TYR A 443 7.26 9.32 7.59
CA TYR A 443 7.04 9.50 6.17
C TYR A 443 6.45 8.25 5.55
N ILE A 444 5.48 8.44 4.66
CA ILE A 444 4.84 7.35 3.92
C ILE A 444 5.66 7.04 2.66
N GLY A 445 5.83 5.76 2.33
CA GLY A 445 6.62 5.33 1.18
C GLY A 445 6.02 5.71 -0.18
N GLY A 446 4.70 5.95 -0.27
CA GLY A 446 4.00 6.07 -1.55
C GLY A 446 4.68 6.96 -2.59
N ILE A 447 5.14 8.15 -2.20
CA ILE A 447 5.92 9.04 -3.06
C ILE A 447 7.18 9.45 -2.31
N MET A 448 8.34 9.23 -2.91
CA MET A 448 9.61 9.68 -2.35
C MET A 448 10.48 10.29 -3.45
N ALA A 449 10.96 11.50 -3.24
CA ALA A 449 11.92 12.17 -4.13
C ALA A 449 13.33 12.07 -3.57
N PHE A 450 14.32 11.91 -4.45
CA PHE A 450 15.71 11.63 -4.11
C PHE A 450 16.65 12.56 -4.84
N ARG A 451 17.58 13.18 -4.11
CA ARG A 451 18.74 13.89 -4.67
C ARG A 451 19.87 12.93 -4.99
N SER A 452 19.67 12.11 -6.02
CA SER A 452 20.55 11.01 -6.39
C SER A 452 22.02 11.42 -6.59
N SER A 453 22.27 12.57 -7.23
CA SER A 453 23.63 13.10 -7.44
C SER A 453 24.35 13.35 -6.11
N LYS A 454 23.71 14.08 -5.20
CA LYS A 454 24.24 14.38 -3.86
C LYS A 454 24.41 13.11 -3.02
N MET A 455 23.44 12.20 -3.10
CA MET A 455 23.52 10.90 -2.45
C MET A 455 24.74 10.09 -2.92
N LYS A 456 25.01 10.05 -4.23
CA LYS A 456 26.19 9.40 -4.79
C LYS A 456 27.49 10.05 -4.29
N GLU A 457 27.55 11.38 -4.33
CA GLU A 457 28.72 12.16 -3.88
C GLU A 457 29.05 11.93 -2.40
N GLN A 458 28.03 11.76 -1.56
CA GLN A 458 28.17 11.58 -0.11
C GLN A 458 28.33 10.11 0.31
N GLY A 459 28.29 9.15 -0.62
CA GLY A 459 28.34 7.72 -0.29
C GLY A 459 27.10 7.27 0.49
N TRP A 460 25.92 7.61 -0.01
CA TRP A 460 24.60 7.40 0.61
C TRP A 460 24.43 6.04 1.29
N GLU A 461 24.87 4.95 0.66
CA GLU A 461 24.70 3.61 1.22
C GLU A 461 25.41 3.42 2.56
N ASN A 462 26.67 3.83 2.64
CA ASN A 462 27.42 3.76 3.90
C ASN A 462 26.78 4.65 4.96
N PHE A 463 26.27 5.81 4.55
CA PHE A 463 25.61 6.75 5.44
C PHE A 463 24.33 6.18 6.05
N TRP A 464 23.35 5.76 5.24
CA TRP A 464 22.06 5.31 5.77
C TRP A 464 22.20 4.01 6.57
N ARG A 465 23.13 3.12 6.19
CA ARG A 465 23.47 1.93 6.98
C ARG A 465 24.01 2.29 8.37
N SER A 466 24.90 3.28 8.44
CA SER A 466 25.42 3.79 9.71
C SER A 466 24.32 4.41 10.57
N ALA A 467 23.47 5.25 9.99
CA ALA A 467 22.35 5.88 10.70
C ALA A 467 21.34 4.83 11.21
N LEU A 468 21.00 3.85 10.38
CA LEU A 468 20.14 2.74 10.78
C LEU A 468 20.73 1.93 11.94
N LYS A 469 22.03 1.65 11.92
CA LYS A 469 22.71 0.97 13.02
C LYS A 469 22.62 1.78 14.32
N SER A 470 22.87 3.09 14.26
CA SER A 470 22.72 3.98 15.42
C SER A 470 21.28 4.03 15.95
N TYR A 471 20.28 3.99 15.05
CA TYR A 471 18.88 3.88 15.45
C TYR A 471 18.62 2.57 16.21
N ILE A 472 19.04 1.42 15.67
CA ILE A 472 18.83 0.11 16.30
C ILE A 472 19.50 0.05 17.67
N GLU A 473 20.74 0.54 17.79
CA GLU A 473 21.50 0.56 19.05
C GLU A 473 20.89 1.49 20.12
N SER A 474 20.17 2.54 19.71
CA SER A 474 19.50 3.48 20.61
C SER A 474 18.03 3.17 20.86
N SER A 475 17.43 2.30 20.05
CA SER A 475 16.07 1.82 20.24
C SER A 475 15.97 1.04 21.55
N SER A 476 14.86 1.20 22.27
CA SER A 476 14.59 0.36 23.43
C SER A 476 13.84 -0.92 23.06
N GLU A 477 13.65 -1.18 21.77
CA GLU A 477 13.09 -2.43 21.25
C GLU A 477 14.24 -3.42 21.03
N GLU A 478 14.31 -4.44 21.88
CA GLU A 478 15.39 -5.45 21.91
C GLU A 478 15.50 -6.27 20.61
N SER A 479 14.52 -6.13 19.70
CA SER A 479 14.34 -6.94 18.49
C SER A 479 13.86 -6.13 17.27
N TRP A 480 14.18 -4.83 17.19
CA TRP A 480 13.71 -3.99 16.09
C TRP A 480 14.07 -4.58 14.72
N ALA A 481 13.07 -4.72 13.85
CA ALA A 481 13.21 -5.15 12.47
C ALA A 481 12.15 -4.45 11.60
N PRO A 482 12.43 -4.15 10.33
CA PRO A 482 11.50 -3.45 9.46
C PRO A 482 10.26 -4.31 9.15
N ARG A 483 9.08 -3.78 9.46
CA ARG A 483 7.74 -4.38 9.21
C ARG A 483 7.06 -3.76 7.97
N LEU A 484 7.36 -2.50 7.67
CA LEU A 484 6.89 -1.77 6.49
C LEU A 484 8.00 -1.59 5.43
N ASN A 485 8.95 -2.53 5.40
CA ASN A 485 10.08 -2.56 4.47
C ASN A 485 10.96 -1.28 4.54
N ASP A 486 11.28 -0.67 3.40
CA ASP A 486 12.10 0.54 3.34
C ASP A 486 11.49 1.74 4.07
N GLN A 487 10.17 1.81 4.23
CA GLN A 487 9.52 2.90 4.97
C GLN A 487 10.03 2.95 6.42
N ASP A 488 10.16 1.78 7.06
CA ASP A 488 10.70 1.70 8.42
C ASP A 488 12.18 2.08 8.46
N VAL A 489 12.94 1.67 7.44
CA VAL A 489 14.37 1.99 7.33
C VAL A 489 14.59 3.50 7.16
N PHE A 490 13.86 4.14 6.24
CA PHE A 490 13.93 5.58 6.02
C PHE A 490 13.52 6.36 7.27
N ASN A 491 12.42 5.98 7.91
CA ASN A 491 11.99 6.64 9.13
C ASN A 491 12.98 6.48 10.28
N ALA A 492 13.61 5.31 10.43
CA ALA A 492 14.70 5.11 11.39
C ALA A 492 15.90 6.02 11.08
N VAL A 493 16.30 6.13 9.81
CA VAL A 493 17.39 7.02 9.36
C VAL A 493 17.03 8.49 9.62
N PHE A 494 15.81 8.92 9.35
CA PHE A 494 15.34 10.29 9.58
C PHE A 494 15.09 10.61 11.06
N THR A 495 14.92 9.60 11.91
CA THR A 495 14.97 9.81 13.37
C THR A 495 16.36 10.23 13.81
N VAL A 496 17.41 9.62 13.23
CA VAL A 496 18.81 9.93 13.58
C VAL A 496 19.28 11.21 12.90
N GLU A 497 18.85 11.46 11.66
CA GLU A 497 19.31 12.57 10.83
C GLU A 497 18.15 13.30 10.12
N PRO A 498 17.28 14.00 10.89
CA PRO A 498 16.04 14.60 10.37
C PRO A 498 16.27 15.64 9.28
N LYS A 499 17.40 16.34 9.30
CA LYS A 499 17.78 17.39 8.32
C LYS A 499 17.85 16.91 6.87
N LEU A 500 17.91 15.59 6.66
CA LEU A 500 17.98 14.97 5.34
C LEU A 500 16.60 14.77 4.70
N ALA A 501 15.54 14.83 5.51
CA ALA A 501 14.17 14.67 5.06
C ALA A 501 13.52 16.03 4.78
N GLY A 502 12.73 16.09 3.72
CA GLY A 502 11.82 17.18 3.41
C GLY A 502 10.38 16.68 3.39
N ASN A 503 9.43 17.53 3.77
CA ASN A 503 8.02 17.19 3.77
C ASN A 503 7.35 17.73 2.51
N PHE A 504 6.71 16.86 1.73
CA PHE A 504 5.82 17.31 0.67
C PHE A 504 4.48 17.77 1.24
N ASP A 505 3.80 18.66 0.52
CA ASP A 505 2.42 19.00 0.84
C ASP A 505 1.54 17.74 0.95
N CYS A 506 0.70 17.67 2.00
CA CYS A 506 -0.12 16.49 2.29
C CYS A 506 -1.06 16.09 1.14
N SER A 507 -1.40 17.02 0.23
CA SER A 507 -2.23 16.75 -0.95
C SER A 507 -1.54 15.83 -1.97
N TRP A 508 -0.21 15.72 -1.93
CA TRP A 508 0.55 14.81 -2.78
C TRP A 508 0.46 13.35 -2.36
N ASN A 509 -0.21 13.02 -1.26
CA ASN A 509 -0.46 11.63 -0.86
C ASN A 509 -1.63 11.55 0.11
N LEU A 510 -2.85 11.66 -0.43
CA LEU A 510 -4.03 11.33 0.35
C LEU A 510 -4.02 9.85 0.67
N GLN A 511 -3.69 9.53 1.91
CA GLN A 511 -3.64 8.18 2.45
C GLN A 511 -5.06 7.64 2.61
N TYR A 512 -5.53 6.93 1.58
CA TYR A 512 -6.95 6.60 1.43
C TYR A 512 -7.49 5.73 2.57
N HIS A 513 -6.64 4.87 3.13
CA HIS A 513 -6.98 4.07 4.32
C HIS A 513 -7.28 4.94 5.56
N ALA A 514 -6.45 5.94 5.85
CA ALA A 514 -6.68 6.88 6.94
C ALA A 514 -7.92 7.76 6.69
N TYR A 515 -8.15 8.16 5.43
CA TYR A 515 -9.39 8.83 5.02
C TYR A 515 -10.62 7.96 5.30
N MET A 516 -10.60 6.69 4.89
CA MET A 516 -11.68 5.74 5.17
C MET A 516 -11.89 5.55 6.67
N ASN A 517 -10.83 5.36 7.45
CA ASN A 517 -10.96 5.20 8.91
C ASN A 517 -11.55 6.44 9.58
N THR A 518 -11.13 7.64 9.14
CA THR A 518 -11.69 8.90 9.65
C THR A 518 -13.17 9.04 9.28
N ALA A 519 -13.55 8.73 8.04
CA ALA A 519 -14.96 8.75 7.61
C ALA A 519 -15.84 7.73 8.35
N ARG A 520 -15.25 6.73 9.02
CA ARG A 520 -15.96 5.73 9.84
C ARG A 520 -16.19 6.17 11.27
N ILE A 521 -15.27 6.96 11.83
CA ILE A 521 -15.27 7.37 13.23
C ILE A 521 -15.78 8.80 13.44
N CYS A 522 -15.77 9.61 12.38
CA CYS A 522 -16.30 10.97 12.40
C CYS A 522 -17.72 11.05 11.84
N ALA A 523 -18.43 12.14 12.16
CA ALA A 523 -19.72 12.44 11.54
C ALA A 523 -19.57 12.62 10.01
N GLU A 524 -20.65 12.42 9.27
CA GLU A 524 -20.63 12.52 7.81
C GLU A 524 -20.10 13.89 7.34
N GLY A 525 -19.07 13.86 6.48
CA GLY A 525 -18.42 15.06 5.97
C GLY A 525 -17.39 15.70 6.92
N GLU A 526 -17.25 15.20 8.14
CA GLU A 526 -16.24 15.68 9.09
C GLU A 526 -14.92 14.88 8.94
N LEU A 527 -13.83 15.61 8.74
CA LEU A 527 -12.46 15.07 8.82
C LEU A 527 -11.77 15.62 10.06
N ASN A 528 -10.97 14.79 10.72
CA ASN A 528 -10.20 15.14 11.92
C ASN A 528 -11.06 15.50 13.14
N CYS A 529 -12.16 14.78 13.35
CA CYS A 529 -13.01 14.92 14.55
C CYS A 529 -12.26 14.52 15.83
N GLU A 530 -12.83 14.80 17.00
CA GLU A 530 -12.20 14.46 18.29
C GLU A 530 -11.82 12.97 18.39
N GLU A 531 -12.66 12.06 17.88
CA GLU A 531 -12.39 10.63 17.93
C GLU A 531 -11.20 10.21 17.08
N SER A 532 -11.05 10.74 15.86
CA SER A 532 -9.89 10.45 15.02
C SER A 532 -8.60 10.96 15.66
N ARG A 533 -8.67 12.13 16.31
CA ARG A 533 -7.54 12.71 17.06
C ARG A 533 -7.15 11.84 18.25
N ARG A 534 -8.13 11.31 19.01
CA ARG A 534 -7.87 10.36 20.11
C ARG A 534 -7.17 9.09 19.62
N GLN A 535 -7.43 8.69 18.38
CA GLN A 535 -6.78 7.56 17.72
C GLN A 535 -5.48 7.94 16.99
N ASN A 536 -4.99 9.18 17.14
CA ASN A 536 -3.82 9.71 16.45
C ASN A 536 -3.89 9.54 14.92
N ILE A 537 -5.08 9.76 14.37
CA ILE A 537 -5.36 9.76 12.93
C ILE A 537 -5.66 11.19 12.51
N PHE A 538 -4.84 11.67 11.58
CA PHE A 538 -5.02 12.93 10.90
C PHE A 538 -5.25 12.68 9.40
N VAL A 539 -6.03 13.53 8.74
CA VAL A 539 -6.33 13.46 7.31
C VAL A 539 -6.21 14.85 6.70
N CYS A 540 -5.43 14.95 5.62
CA CYS A 540 -5.29 16.18 4.84
C CYS A 540 -6.65 16.67 4.34
N ARG A 541 -6.99 17.92 4.64
CA ARG A 541 -8.23 18.57 4.19
C ARG A 541 -8.09 19.23 2.81
N LYS A 542 -6.85 19.35 2.30
CA LYS A 542 -6.60 19.89 0.97
C LYS A 542 -7.14 18.95 -0.09
N ARG A 543 -7.53 19.52 -1.24
CA ARG A 543 -7.91 18.73 -2.41
C ARG A 543 -6.73 17.80 -2.78
N PRO A 544 -6.95 16.49 -2.94
CA PRO A 544 -5.87 15.58 -3.26
C PRO A 544 -5.35 15.85 -4.67
N ARG A 545 -4.03 16.00 -4.77
CA ARG A 545 -3.27 15.97 -6.02
C ARG A 545 -2.91 14.54 -6.39
N VAL A 546 -2.71 13.68 -5.39
CA VAL A 546 -2.57 12.23 -5.55
C VAL A 546 -3.38 11.52 -4.47
N VAL A 547 -4.06 10.44 -4.86
CA VAL A 547 -4.72 9.52 -3.94
C VAL A 547 -3.97 8.21 -3.92
N HIS A 548 -3.63 7.74 -2.71
CA HIS A 548 -2.85 6.54 -2.48
C HIS A 548 -3.71 5.42 -1.89
N PHE A 549 -3.96 4.39 -2.70
CA PHE A 549 -4.84 3.26 -2.42
C PHE A 549 -4.09 2.08 -1.78
N MET A 550 -3.43 2.36 -0.66
CA MET A 550 -2.68 1.36 0.12
C MET A 550 -3.49 0.08 0.33
N ALA A 551 -2.78 -1.05 0.35
CA ALA A 551 -3.33 -2.39 0.52
C ALA A 551 -4.42 -2.79 -0.50
N GLY A 552 -4.46 -2.14 -1.67
CA GLY A 552 -5.46 -2.44 -2.70
C GLY A 552 -6.87 -1.92 -2.37
N SER A 553 -6.96 -0.86 -1.55
CA SER A 553 -8.23 -0.26 -1.13
C SER A 553 -9.06 0.33 -2.28
N TYR A 554 -8.51 0.44 -3.49
CA TYR A 554 -9.28 0.75 -4.70
C TYR A 554 -10.26 -0.38 -5.09
N LYS A 555 -10.08 -1.62 -4.60
CA LYS A 555 -10.93 -2.78 -4.93
C LYS A 555 -12.27 -2.82 -4.19
N SER A 556 -12.47 -1.99 -3.16
CA SER A 556 -13.65 -2.08 -2.29
C SER A 556 -14.95 -1.57 -2.92
N GLY A 557 -14.91 -0.94 -4.10
CA GLY A 557 -16.10 -0.43 -4.79
C GLY A 557 -16.84 0.67 -4.01
N GLY A 558 -17.74 1.39 -4.68
CA GLY A 558 -18.73 2.26 -4.01
C GLY A 558 -18.26 3.61 -3.45
N LEU A 559 -16.96 3.93 -3.48
CA LEU A 559 -16.45 5.23 -3.00
C LEU A 559 -15.92 6.11 -4.15
N TYR A 560 -16.09 7.43 -4.02
CA TYR A 560 -15.83 8.42 -5.08
C TYR A 560 -14.48 8.23 -5.79
N TYR A 561 -13.37 8.09 -5.03
CA TYR A 561 -12.04 7.95 -5.62
C TYR A 561 -11.80 6.59 -6.28
N SER A 562 -12.43 5.51 -5.80
CA SER A 562 -12.30 4.17 -6.39
C SER A 562 -12.90 4.09 -7.80
N ALA A 563 -13.93 4.88 -8.11
CA ALA A 563 -14.52 4.93 -9.46
C ALA A 563 -13.56 5.49 -10.52
N PHE A 564 -12.63 6.38 -10.12
CA PHE A 564 -11.60 6.88 -11.02
C PHE A 564 -10.58 5.81 -11.38
N TRP A 565 -10.30 4.87 -10.45
CA TRP A 565 -9.38 3.77 -10.70
C TRP A 565 -9.81 2.95 -11.93
N ASP A 566 -11.06 2.50 -11.95
CA ASP A 566 -11.62 1.75 -13.08
C ASP A 566 -11.64 2.55 -14.37
N SER A 567 -11.86 3.88 -14.26
CA SER A 567 -11.85 4.78 -15.41
C SER A 567 -10.46 4.88 -16.03
N PHE A 568 -9.41 5.09 -15.22
CA PHE A 568 -8.02 5.10 -15.70
C PHE A 568 -7.55 3.73 -16.17
N LYS A 569 -7.96 2.64 -15.49
CA LYS A 569 -7.63 1.28 -15.91
C LYS A 569 -8.10 1.02 -17.35
N LYS A 570 -9.33 1.44 -17.68
CA LYS A 570 -9.95 1.30 -19.01
C LYS A 570 -9.52 2.35 -20.02
N MET A 571 -8.82 3.41 -19.61
CA MET A 571 -8.42 4.50 -20.49
C MET A 571 -7.46 4.01 -21.59
N ASP A 572 -7.72 4.45 -22.82
CA ASP A 572 -6.84 4.24 -23.97
C ASP A 572 -5.74 5.30 -24.00
N LEU A 573 -4.47 4.88 -24.05
CA LEU A 573 -3.31 5.76 -24.17
C LEU A 573 -3.31 6.52 -25.51
N GLY A 574 -4.03 6.06 -26.52
CA GLY A 574 -4.27 6.79 -27.76
C GLY A 574 -4.89 8.18 -27.53
N LEU A 575 -5.76 8.34 -26.53
CA LEU A 575 -6.32 9.65 -26.17
C LEU A 575 -5.23 10.61 -25.67
N ILE A 576 -4.32 10.09 -24.86
CA ILE A 576 -3.19 10.85 -24.34
C ILE A 576 -2.20 11.19 -25.47
N LYS A 577 -1.99 10.28 -26.43
CA LYS A 577 -1.13 10.52 -27.60
C LYS A 577 -1.64 11.67 -28.47
N LEU A 578 -2.95 11.79 -28.64
CA LEU A 578 -3.58 12.88 -29.41
C LEU A 578 -3.53 14.25 -28.70
N GLY A 579 -2.92 14.34 -27.51
CA GLY A 579 -2.85 15.58 -26.74
C GLY A 579 -4.17 15.97 -26.07
N LEU A 580 -5.13 15.04 -25.96
CA LEU A 580 -6.42 15.25 -25.28
C LEU A 580 -6.33 15.14 -23.75
N GLY A 581 -5.13 15.33 -23.18
CA GLY A 581 -4.99 15.58 -21.74
C GLY A 581 -5.73 16.87 -21.39
N LEU A 582 -6.39 16.91 -20.24
CA LEU A 582 -7.10 18.10 -19.79
C LEU A 582 -6.08 19.21 -19.50
N GLY A 583 -5.68 19.94 -20.53
CA GLY A 583 -5.23 21.33 -20.41
C GLY A 583 -6.41 22.22 -20.01
N LEU A 584 -7.11 21.88 -18.92
CA LEU A 584 -8.01 22.79 -18.23
C LEU A 584 -7.14 23.78 -17.48
N GLY A 585 -6.53 24.68 -18.24
CA GLY A 585 -5.88 25.87 -17.71
C GLY A 585 -6.87 26.65 -16.85
N THR A 586 -6.48 26.87 -15.59
CA THR A 586 -6.52 28.17 -14.90
C THR A 586 -7.83 28.95 -14.78
N GLU A 587 -9.01 28.38 -15.05
CA GLU A 587 -10.27 28.93 -14.58
C GLU A 587 -11.13 27.86 -13.90
N ARG A 588 -10.87 27.63 -12.61
CA ARG A 588 -11.86 27.17 -11.62
C ARG A 588 -11.64 27.84 -10.28
#